data_AF-A0A7V6TAF5-F1
#
_entry.id   AF-A0A7V6TAF5-F1
#
_cell.length_a   1.000
_cell.length_b   1.000
_cell.length_c   1.000
_cell.angle_alpha   90.00
_cell.angle_beta   90.00
_cell.angle_gamma   90.00
#
_symmetry.space_group_name_H-M   'P 1'
#
loop_
_entity.id
_entity.type
_entity.pdbx_description
1 polymer ?
#
loop_
_entity_poly.entity_id
_entity_poly.type
_entity_poly.pdbx_seq_one_letter_code
_entity_poly.pdbx_strand_id
1 'polypeptide(L)'
;MDMYGNINSTLVTKTDGSFRHFTGSGGGSDIASLAKNIMVIMRHEKRKLQATVQYNTSPGYIAEGNLRESIGLKGGGPNRVITDKAVLGFDKSSGRMKLLSVHPGVELNDVLDNTGFELLRDEHVPETNPPTDEELRLLREVIDPIGIYI
;
A
#
# COMPACT_ATOMS: atom_id res chain seq x y z
N MET A 1 -4.61 -0.18 5.46
CA MET A 1 -5.06 -0.11 4.06
C MET A 1 -5.97 -1.29 3.79
N ASP A 2 -6.95 -1.13 2.90
CA ASP A 2 -7.78 -2.24 2.44
C ASP A 2 -7.48 -2.73 1.02
N MET A 3 -8.24 -3.73 0.56
CA MET A 3 -8.08 -4.35 -0.75
C MET A 3 -8.34 -3.40 -1.94
N TYR A 4 -8.96 -2.24 -1.72
CA TYR A 4 -9.13 -1.20 -2.74
C TYR A 4 -8.15 -0.04 -2.55
N GLY A 5 -7.20 -0.16 -1.63
CA GLY A 5 -6.20 0.87 -1.38
C GLY A 5 -6.71 2.04 -0.54
N ASN A 6 -7.87 1.93 0.10
CA ASN A 6 -8.32 2.93 1.06
C ASN A 6 -7.42 2.88 2.31
N ILE A 7 -7.07 4.04 2.85
CA ILE A 7 -6.12 4.15 3.97
C ILE A 7 -6.83 4.71 5.19
N ASN A 8 -6.48 4.14 6.35
CA ASN A 8 -6.88 4.65 7.65
C ASN A 8 -5.66 5.17 8.40
N SER A 9 -5.64 6.46 8.67
CA SER A 9 -4.70 7.14 9.56
C SER A 9 -5.42 8.01 10.59
N THR A 10 -6.70 7.73 10.85
CA THR A 10 -7.54 8.53 11.77
C THR A 10 -7.86 7.78 13.05
N LEU A 11 -8.41 6.57 12.95
CA LEU A 11 -9.06 5.92 14.09
C LEU A 11 -9.12 4.40 13.91
N VAL A 12 -8.82 3.63 14.95
CA VAL A 12 -9.23 2.21 15.04
C VAL A 12 -10.03 1.94 16.31
N THR A 13 -11.05 1.12 16.19
CA THR A 13 -11.80 0.53 17.30
C THR A 13 -11.08 -0.72 17.77
N LYS A 14 -10.85 -0.83 19.08
CA LYS A 14 -10.28 -2.02 19.73
C LYS A 14 -11.36 -3.05 20.03
N THR A 15 -10.93 -4.24 20.42
CA THR A 15 -11.82 -5.36 20.77
C THR A 15 -12.71 -5.08 21.98
N ASP A 16 -12.28 -4.21 22.90
CA ASP A 16 -13.06 -3.76 24.06
C ASP A 16 -14.04 -2.62 23.75
N GLY A 17 -14.18 -2.24 22.48
CA GLY A 17 -15.03 -1.13 22.03
C GLY A 17 -14.40 0.26 22.24
N SER A 18 -13.23 0.37 22.86
CA SER A 18 -12.51 1.63 22.99
C SER A 18 -11.88 2.06 21.67
N PHE A 19 -11.71 3.35 21.49
CA PHE A 19 -11.10 3.93 20.30
C PHE A 19 -9.62 4.27 20.53
N ARG A 20 -8.80 4.05 19.51
CA ARG A 20 -7.45 4.62 19.40
C ARG A 20 -7.43 5.60 18.24
N HIS A 21 -7.24 6.87 18.55
CA HIS A 21 -7.00 7.91 17.55
C HIS A 21 -5.53 7.95 17.13
N PHE A 22 -5.33 8.33 15.88
CA PHE A 22 -4.03 8.69 15.31
C PHE A 22 -4.02 10.19 14.98
N THR A 23 -2.95 10.65 14.34
CA THR A 23 -2.78 12.05 13.95
C THR A 23 -3.87 12.57 13.00
N GLY A 24 -4.58 11.69 12.30
CA GLY A 24 -5.62 12.06 11.34
C GLY A 24 -5.10 12.17 9.92
N SER A 25 -5.84 12.90 9.08
CA SER A 25 -5.54 13.03 7.65
C SER A 25 -4.19 13.73 7.40
N GLY A 26 -3.89 14.81 8.12
CA GLY A 26 -2.94 15.78 7.60
C GLY A 26 -3.35 16.17 6.17
N GLY A 27 -2.43 16.11 5.21
CA GLY A 27 -2.72 16.26 3.77
C GLY A 27 -3.00 14.96 3.02
N GLY A 28 -3.11 13.82 3.70
CA GLY A 28 -3.26 12.50 3.07
C GLY A 28 -4.52 12.37 2.21
N SER A 29 -5.65 12.91 2.68
CA SER A 29 -6.91 12.92 1.92
C SER A 29 -6.78 13.71 0.61
N ASP A 30 -6.15 14.88 0.64
CA ASP A 30 -6.00 15.74 -0.54
C ASP A 30 -5.09 15.09 -1.59
N ILE A 31 -3.96 14.52 -1.13
CA ILE A 31 -3.05 13.74 -1.99
C ILE A 31 -3.81 12.58 -2.63
N ALA A 32 -4.55 11.80 -1.83
CA ALA A 32 -5.33 10.66 -2.32
C ALA A 32 -6.43 11.04 -3.32
N SER A 33 -6.99 12.24 -3.18
CA SER A 33 -8.09 12.73 -3.99
C SER A 33 -7.64 13.39 -5.29
N LEU A 34 -6.45 13.99 -5.32
CA LEU A 34 -6.03 14.90 -6.40
C LEU A 34 -4.75 14.48 -7.12
N ALA A 35 -3.85 13.72 -6.47
CA ALA A 35 -2.59 13.34 -7.11
C ALA A 35 -2.82 12.34 -8.25
N LYS A 36 -2.05 12.50 -9.33
CA LYS A 36 -2.14 11.66 -10.53
C LYS A 36 -1.48 10.29 -10.35
N ASN A 37 -0.50 10.20 -9.44
CA ASN A 37 0.23 8.98 -9.16
C ASN A 37 0.58 8.94 -7.67
N ILE A 38 0.18 7.87 -7.00
CA ILE A 38 0.35 7.71 -5.56
C ILE A 38 1.07 6.40 -5.29
N MET A 39 2.15 6.49 -4.52
CA MET A 39 2.86 5.35 -3.97
C MET A 39 2.70 5.37 -2.45
N VAL A 40 2.42 4.21 -1.88
CA VAL A 40 2.27 4.05 -0.43
C VAL A 40 3.37 3.14 0.08
N ILE A 41 4.03 3.55 1.17
CA ILE A 41 5.06 2.75 1.83
C ILE A 41 4.52 2.32 3.19
N MET A 42 4.54 1.03 3.48
CA MET A 42 4.06 0.50 4.76
C MET A 42 4.67 -0.86 5.09
N ARG A 43 4.71 -1.21 6.38
CA ARG A 43 5.05 -2.59 6.80
C ARG A 43 3.96 -3.57 6.40
N HIS A 44 4.37 -4.74 5.93
CA HIS A 44 3.52 -5.85 5.53
C HIS A 44 3.08 -6.65 6.75
N GLU A 45 1.93 -6.28 7.31
CA GLU A 45 1.36 -6.93 8.48
C GLU A 45 -0.13 -7.19 8.26
N LYS A 46 -0.60 -8.38 8.63
CA LYS A 46 -2.00 -8.77 8.44
C LYS A 46 -2.98 -7.73 8.99
N ARG A 47 -2.73 -7.22 10.19
CA ARG A 47 -3.55 -6.20 10.85
C ARG A 47 -3.60 -4.85 10.10
N LYS A 48 -2.61 -4.57 9.23
CA LYS A 48 -2.53 -3.33 8.44
C LYS A 48 -3.12 -3.48 7.04
N LEU A 49 -3.15 -4.70 6.49
CA LEU A 49 -3.78 -5.04 5.21
C LEU A 49 -5.07 -5.82 5.46
N GLN A 50 -6.17 -5.10 5.62
CA GLN A 50 -7.48 -5.67 6.01
C GLN A 50 -8.44 -5.71 4.83
N ALA A 51 -9.47 -6.56 4.84
CA ALA A 51 -10.44 -6.57 3.74
C ALA A 51 -11.14 -5.21 3.56
N THR A 52 -11.39 -4.48 4.66
CA THR A 52 -11.96 -3.14 4.65
C THR A 52 -11.40 -2.33 5.81
N VAL A 53 -11.14 -1.04 5.60
CA VAL A 53 -10.73 -0.14 6.68
C VAL A 53 -11.93 0.31 7.52
N GLN A 54 -11.74 0.47 8.83
CA GLN A 54 -12.79 0.98 9.73
C GLN A 54 -13.11 2.48 9.50
N TYR A 55 -12.15 3.22 8.93
CA TYR A 55 -12.29 4.63 8.61
C TYR A 55 -11.49 4.92 7.34
N ASN A 56 -12.13 5.56 6.35
CA ASN A 56 -11.46 5.94 5.11
C ASN A 56 -10.91 7.37 5.25
N THR A 57 -9.65 7.48 5.68
CA THR A 57 -8.96 8.77 5.80
C THR A 57 -8.45 9.25 4.45
N SER A 58 -7.97 8.34 3.60
CA SER A 58 -7.42 8.68 2.30
C SER A 58 -7.97 7.72 1.26
N PRO A 59 -8.81 8.20 0.33
CA PRO A 59 -9.56 7.34 -0.57
C PRO A 59 -8.68 6.64 -1.60
N GLY A 60 -8.80 5.30 -1.66
CA GLY A 60 -8.27 4.46 -2.72
C GLY A 60 -9.27 4.35 -3.88
N TYR A 61 -9.47 3.15 -4.38
CA TYR A 61 -10.49 2.82 -5.38
C TYR A 61 -11.92 2.76 -4.83
N ILE A 62 -12.09 3.03 -3.53
CA ILE A 62 -13.36 3.06 -2.78
C ILE A 62 -13.96 1.67 -2.60
N ALA A 63 -14.37 1.04 -3.69
CA ALA A 63 -14.99 -0.28 -3.70
C ALA A 63 -14.79 -0.94 -5.08
N GLU A 64 -15.42 -2.09 -5.28
CA GLU A 64 -15.42 -2.81 -6.55
C GLU A 64 -15.89 -1.93 -7.72
N GLY A 65 -15.23 -2.08 -8.86
CA GLY A 65 -15.56 -1.36 -10.08
C GLY A 65 -14.96 0.05 -10.18
N ASN A 66 -13.98 0.38 -9.32
CA ASN A 66 -13.28 1.68 -9.35
C ASN A 66 -14.25 2.86 -9.29
N LEU A 67 -14.89 3.06 -8.13
CA LEU A 67 -15.92 4.09 -7.97
C LEU A 67 -15.38 5.52 -7.81
N ARG A 68 -14.07 5.75 -8.00
CA ARG A 68 -13.41 7.04 -7.75
C ARG A 68 -14.06 8.18 -8.51
N GLU A 69 -14.25 8.01 -9.82
CA GLU A 69 -14.83 9.04 -10.69
C GLU A 69 -16.29 9.31 -10.33
N SER A 70 -17.06 8.26 -9.99
CA SER A 70 -18.48 8.37 -9.65
C SER A 70 -18.75 9.22 -8.41
N ILE A 71 -17.77 9.31 -7.49
CA ILE A 71 -17.84 10.13 -6.28
C ILE A 71 -17.03 11.44 -6.38
N GLY A 72 -16.56 11.79 -7.58
CA GLY A 72 -15.92 13.07 -7.86
C GLY A 72 -14.43 13.15 -7.52
N LEU A 73 -13.74 12.03 -7.26
CA LEU A 73 -12.29 12.02 -7.06
C LEU A 73 -11.57 12.18 -8.41
N LYS A 74 -10.73 13.21 -8.52
CA LYS A 74 -10.10 13.63 -9.78
C LYS A 74 -8.67 13.06 -9.99
N GLY A 75 -8.05 12.53 -8.94
CA GLY A 75 -6.72 11.94 -8.96
C GLY A 75 -6.71 10.50 -9.48
N GLY A 76 -5.52 10.00 -9.85
CA GLY A 76 -5.33 8.68 -10.47
C GLY A 76 -5.47 7.49 -9.52
N GLY A 77 -5.52 7.76 -8.20
CA GLY A 77 -5.60 6.72 -7.18
C GLY A 77 -4.26 6.06 -6.86
N PRO A 78 -4.27 5.06 -5.97
CA PRO A 78 -3.06 4.36 -5.56
C PRO A 78 -2.52 3.52 -6.73
N ASN A 79 -1.24 3.71 -7.06
CA ASN A 79 -0.57 3.01 -8.15
C ASN A 79 0.26 1.84 -7.63
N ARG A 80 1.01 2.07 -6.54
CA ARG A 80 1.84 1.05 -5.89
C ARG A 80 1.72 1.10 -4.37
N VAL A 81 1.84 -0.07 -3.76
CA VAL A 81 2.14 -0.20 -2.34
C VAL A 81 3.45 -0.95 -2.21
N ILE A 82 4.45 -0.30 -1.67
CA ILE A 82 5.77 -0.86 -1.43
C ILE A 82 5.83 -1.24 0.04
N THR A 83 6.14 -2.50 0.30
CA THR A 83 6.26 -3.02 1.66
C THR A 83 7.65 -3.56 1.93
N ASP A 84 7.91 -4.03 3.12
CA ASP A 84 9.15 -4.74 3.44
C ASP A 84 9.20 -6.18 2.88
N LYS A 85 8.12 -6.65 2.23
CA LYS A 85 8.02 -8.02 1.68
C LYS A 85 7.79 -8.08 0.17
N ALA A 86 7.10 -7.10 -0.39
CA ALA A 86 6.54 -7.19 -1.73
C ALA A 86 6.21 -5.81 -2.32
N VAL A 87 6.11 -5.78 -3.64
CA VAL A 87 5.48 -4.69 -4.40
C VAL A 87 4.06 -5.11 -4.78
N LEU A 88 3.09 -4.30 -4.40
CA LEU A 88 1.68 -4.47 -4.72
C LEU A 88 1.25 -3.36 -5.68
N GLY A 89 0.26 -3.65 -6.50
CA GLY A 89 -0.42 -2.71 -7.38
C GLY A 89 -1.92 -2.92 -7.31
N PHE A 90 -2.62 -2.46 -8.34
CA PHE A 90 -4.07 -2.55 -8.41
C PHE A 90 -4.49 -2.98 -9.81
N ASP A 91 -5.42 -3.92 -9.89
CA ASP A 91 -6.10 -4.24 -11.13
C ASP A 91 -6.98 -3.05 -11.54
N LYS A 92 -6.81 -2.55 -12.76
CA LYS A 92 -7.46 -1.31 -13.20
C LYS A 92 -8.97 -1.47 -13.38
N SER A 93 -9.44 -2.68 -13.67
CA SER A 93 -10.86 -2.94 -13.94
C SER A 93 -11.67 -3.02 -12.65
N SER A 94 -11.17 -3.76 -11.66
CA SER A 94 -11.85 -4.00 -10.39
C SER A 94 -11.45 -3.02 -9.29
N GLY A 95 -10.29 -2.38 -9.40
CA GLY A 95 -9.67 -1.59 -8.34
C GLY A 95 -9.07 -2.44 -7.21
N ARG A 96 -9.10 -3.78 -7.32
CA ARG A 96 -8.57 -4.69 -6.29
C ARG A 96 -7.05 -4.74 -6.31
N MET A 97 -6.47 -4.86 -5.12
CA MET A 97 -5.04 -4.99 -4.92
C MET A 97 -4.51 -6.29 -5.55
N LYS A 98 -3.40 -6.16 -6.27
CA LYS A 98 -2.71 -7.23 -6.99
C LYS A 98 -1.25 -7.32 -6.54
N LEU A 99 -0.77 -8.52 -6.24
CA LEU A 99 0.64 -8.79 -5.99
C LEU A 99 1.42 -8.72 -7.30
N LEU A 100 2.44 -7.86 -7.35
CA LEU A 100 3.26 -7.66 -8.54
C LEU A 100 4.61 -8.36 -8.44
N SER A 101 5.25 -8.31 -7.29
CA SER A 101 6.51 -9.01 -7.04
C SER A 101 6.73 -9.26 -5.55
N VAL A 102 7.52 -10.27 -5.23
CA VAL A 102 8.00 -10.55 -3.87
C VAL A 102 9.47 -10.14 -3.76
N HIS A 103 9.91 -9.62 -2.63
CA HIS A 103 11.32 -9.24 -2.47
C HIS A 103 12.23 -10.45 -2.33
N PRO A 104 13.50 -10.35 -2.75
CA PRO A 104 14.46 -11.45 -2.62
C PRO A 104 14.52 -12.00 -1.18
N GLY A 105 14.45 -13.32 -1.06
CA GLY A 105 14.49 -14.02 0.23
C GLY A 105 13.18 -14.04 1.02
N VAL A 106 12.08 -13.50 0.47
CA VAL A 106 10.74 -13.60 1.06
C VAL A 106 9.94 -14.68 0.34
N GLU A 107 9.35 -15.60 1.10
CA GLU A 107 8.47 -16.64 0.54
C GLU A 107 7.11 -16.05 0.15
N LEU A 108 6.54 -16.50 -0.97
CA LEU A 108 5.20 -16.06 -1.41
C LEU A 108 4.13 -16.30 -0.33
N ASN A 109 4.19 -17.44 0.37
CA ASN A 109 3.21 -17.76 1.42
C ASN A 109 3.30 -16.78 2.60
N ASP A 110 4.49 -16.27 2.93
CA ASP A 110 4.64 -15.28 4.00
C ASP A 110 3.93 -13.95 3.66
N VAL A 111 3.91 -13.56 2.38
CA VAL A 111 3.12 -12.42 1.90
C VAL A 111 1.61 -12.69 2.03
N LEU A 112 1.16 -13.86 1.57
CA LEU A 112 -0.26 -14.22 1.58
C LEU A 112 -0.80 -14.37 3.02
N ASP A 113 -0.06 -15.04 3.90
CA ASP A 113 -0.45 -15.27 5.29
C ASP A 113 -0.53 -13.96 6.09
N ASN A 114 0.33 -12.99 5.75
CA ASN A 114 0.33 -11.65 6.30
C ASN A 114 -0.55 -10.65 5.55
N THR A 115 -1.44 -11.12 4.67
CA THR A 115 -2.49 -10.30 4.06
C THR A 115 -3.87 -10.73 4.59
N GLY A 116 -4.69 -9.77 5.00
CA GLY A 116 -6.01 -10.03 5.61
C GLY A 116 -7.15 -10.26 4.61
N PHE A 117 -6.83 -10.43 3.33
CA PHE A 117 -7.77 -10.65 2.23
C PHE A 117 -7.06 -11.39 1.09
N GLU A 118 -7.84 -11.91 0.15
CA GLU A 118 -7.29 -12.54 -1.05
C GLU A 118 -6.68 -11.50 -1.99
N LEU A 119 -5.37 -11.63 -2.24
CA LEU A 119 -4.66 -10.84 -3.24
C LEU A 119 -4.90 -11.41 -4.64
N LEU A 120 -5.20 -10.52 -5.59
CA LEU A 120 -5.06 -10.89 -7.00
C LEU A 120 -3.59 -11.14 -7.29
N ARG A 121 -3.28 -12.12 -8.14
CA ARG A 121 -1.91 -12.41 -8.58
C ARG A 121 -1.94 -13.17 -9.90
N ASP A 122 -0.85 -13.07 -10.64
CA ASP A 122 -0.64 -13.94 -11.80
C ASP A 122 -0.22 -15.34 -11.31
N GLU A 123 -0.28 -16.33 -12.21
CA GLU A 123 0.13 -17.70 -11.92
C GLU A 123 1.59 -17.75 -11.43
N HIS A 124 2.45 -16.97 -12.09
CA HIS A 124 3.83 -16.75 -11.70
C HIS A 124 4.02 -15.32 -11.18
N VAL A 125 4.42 -15.21 -9.91
CA VAL A 125 4.79 -13.93 -9.29
C VAL A 125 6.32 -13.80 -9.33
N PRO A 126 6.88 -12.80 -10.02
CA PRO A 126 8.31 -12.64 -10.11
C PRO A 126 8.92 -12.15 -8.79
N GLU A 127 10.22 -12.38 -8.64
CA GLU A 127 11.03 -11.69 -7.63
C GLU A 127 11.25 -10.22 -8.04
N THR A 128 11.39 -9.35 -7.05
CA THR A 128 11.71 -7.93 -7.25
C THR A 128 13.18 -7.81 -7.64
N ASN A 129 13.47 -7.10 -8.72
CA ASN A 129 14.86 -6.87 -9.14
C ASN A 129 15.67 -6.26 -7.98
N PRO A 130 16.84 -6.82 -7.65
CA PRO A 130 17.73 -6.21 -6.67
C PRO A 130 18.28 -4.88 -7.20
N PRO A 131 18.65 -3.94 -6.31
CA PRO A 131 19.34 -2.72 -6.72
C PRO A 131 20.62 -3.03 -7.47
N THR A 132 20.93 -2.23 -8.48
CA THR A 132 22.20 -2.27 -9.20
C THR A 132 23.35 -1.76 -8.34
N ASP A 133 24.59 -2.10 -8.69
CA ASP A 133 25.78 -1.61 -7.97
C ASP A 133 25.86 -0.08 -7.95
N GLU A 134 25.43 0.58 -9.03
CA GLU A 134 25.41 2.04 -9.10
C GLU A 134 24.32 2.64 -8.21
N GLU A 135 23.13 2.04 -8.15
CA GLU A 135 22.09 2.47 -7.20
C GLU A 135 22.53 2.29 -5.75
N LEU A 136 23.20 1.17 -5.43
CA LEU A 136 23.75 0.94 -4.09
C LEU A 136 24.83 1.97 -3.73
N ARG A 137 25.73 2.28 -4.66
CA ARG A 137 26.77 3.30 -4.47
C ARG A 137 26.14 4.67 -4.23
N LEU A 138 25.19 5.08 -5.08
CA LEU A 138 24.48 6.36 -4.93
C LEU A 138 23.76 6.46 -3.59
N LEU A 139 23.05 5.40 -3.20
CA LEU A 139 22.34 5.34 -1.93
C LEU A 139 23.31 5.52 -0.76
N ARG A 140 24.37 4.70 -0.69
CA ARG A 140 25.28 4.63 0.47
C ARG A 140 26.32 5.74 0.56
N GLU A 141 26.72 6.33 -0.57
CA GLU A 141 27.84 7.28 -0.59
C GLU A 141 27.40 8.71 -0.92
N VAL A 142 26.24 8.90 -1.56
CA VAL A 142 25.81 10.21 -2.08
C VAL A 142 24.51 10.69 -1.45
N ILE A 143 23.48 9.83 -1.40
CA ILE A 143 22.13 10.22 -0.99
C ILE A 143 21.97 10.15 0.53
N ASP A 144 22.40 9.05 1.15
CA ASP A 144 22.36 8.86 2.61
C ASP A 144 23.71 8.39 3.15
N PRO A 145 24.77 9.21 3.03
CA PRO A 145 26.13 8.84 3.43
C PRO A 145 26.31 8.64 4.94
N ILE A 146 25.33 9.03 5.74
CA ILE A 146 25.34 8.92 7.20
C ILE A 146 24.36 7.87 7.74
N GLY A 147 23.63 7.17 6.86
CA GLY A 147 22.75 6.06 7.22
C GLY A 147 21.59 6.44 8.13
N ILE A 148 20.90 7.55 7.84
CA ILE A 148 19.69 7.92 8.59
C ILE A 148 18.54 6.95 8.26
N TYR A 149 18.45 6.48 7.02
CA TYR A 149 17.36 5.66 6.51
C TYR A 149 17.80 4.27 6.04
N ILE A 150 19.01 4.13 5.48
CA ILE A 150 19.57 2.86 4.97
C ILE A 150 20.79 2.40 5.74
#